data_AF-A0A0D0C6Z8-F1
#
_entry.id   AF-A0A0D0C6Z8-F1
#
_cell.length_a   1.000
_cell.length_b   1.000
_cell.length_c   1.000
_cell.angle_alpha   90.00
_cell.angle_beta   90.00
_cell.angle_gamma   90.00
#
_symmetry.space_group_name_H-M   'P 1'
#
loop_
_entity.id
_entity.type
_entity.pdbx_description
1 polymer ?
#
loop_
_entity_poly.entity_id
_entity_poly.type
_entity_poly.pdbx_seq_one_letter_code
_entity_poly.pdbx_strand_id
1 'polypeptide(L)' 'RNVITVAPTGAGKTLTFCIPLLFNGDGISIIITALNGLGDQNITEWKQLGIPAVNVMGESTT' A
#
# COMPACT_ATOMS: atom_id res chain seq x y z
N ARG A 1 -18.36 -4.31 -3.53
CA ARG A 1 -18.30 -5.75 -3.17
C ARG A 1 -17.05 -5.96 -2.32
N ASN A 2 -17.09 -6.83 -1.32
CA ASN A 2 -15.92 -7.12 -0.49
C ASN A 2 -15.17 -8.31 -1.10
N VAL A 3 -13.84 -8.27 -1.10
CA VAL A 3 -12.97 -9.30 -1.67
C VAL A 3 -11.92 -9.70 -0.64
N ILE A 4 -11.70 -11.00 -0.48
CA ILE A 4 -10.63 -11.55 0.36
C ILE A 4 -9.69 -12.34 -0.56
N THR A 5 -8.40 -12.02 -0.50
CA THR A 5 -7.37 -12.70 -1.30
C THR A 5 -6.40 -13.41 -0.38
N VAL A 6 -6.21 -14.72 -0.58
CA VAL A 6 -5.25 -15.54 0.14
C VAL A 6 -4.21 -16.03 -0.86
N ALA A 7 -2.94 -15.66 -0.65
CA ALA A 7 -1.83 -16.07 -1.50
C ALA A 7 -0.52 -16.10 -0.70
N PRO A 8 0.48 -16.92 -1.09
CA PRO A 8 1.75 -16.99 -0.38
C PRO A 8 2.56 -15.69 -0.46
N THR A 9 3.55 -15.54 0.41
CA THR A 9 4.51 -14.40 0.36
C THR A 9 5.24 -14.41 -0.98
N GLY A 10 5.49 -13.23 -1.56
CA GLY A 10 6.09 -13.09 -2.89
C GLY A 10 5.12 -13.26 -4.07
N ALA A 11 3.88 -13.74 -3.87
CA ALA A 11 2.90 -13.91 -4.94
C ALA A 11 2.28 -12.61 -5.49
N GLY A 12 2.82 -11.44 -5.09
CA GLY A 12 2.34 -10.15 -5.59
C GLY A 12 1.03 -9.64 -4.97
N LYS A 13 0.70 -10.04 -3.73
CA LYS A 13 -0.52 -9.55 -3.04
C LYS A 13 -0.63 -8.03 -3.03
N THR A 14 0.49 -7.32 -2.85
CA THR A 14 0.52 -5.84 -2.88
C THR A 14 -0.11 -5.28 -4.15
N LEU A 15 0.17 -5.89 -5.31
CA LEU A 15 -0.37 -5.46 -6.61
C LEU A 15 -1.91 -5.45 -6.63
N THR A 16 -2.56 -6.37 -5.91
CA THR A 16 -4.03 -6.45 -5.86
C THR A 16 -4.68 -5.22 -5.24
N PHE A 17 -4.00 -4.52 -4.32
CA PHE A 17 -4.48 -3.27 -3.73
C PHE A 17 -4.29 -2.06 -4.65
N CYS A 18 -3.40 -2.18 -5.63
CA CYS A 18 -2.88 -1.03 -6.37
C CYS A 18 -3.42 -0.96 -7.80
N ILE A 19 -3.74 -2.11 -8.40
CA ILE A 19 -4.42 -2.20 -9.70
C ILE A 19 -5.64 -1.28 -9.79
N PRO A 20 -6.54 -1.18 -8.78
CA PRO A 20 -7.70 -0.30 -8.87
C PRO A 20 -7.37 1.19 -9.07
N LEU A 21 -6.23 1.67 -8.58
CA LEU A 21 -5.81 3.07 -8.76
C LEU A 21 -5.49 3.40 -10.22
N LEU A 22 -4.99 2.43 -10.99
CA LEU A 22 -4.65 2.64 -12.41
C LEU A 22 -5.89 2.93 -13.27
N PHE A 23 -7.07 2.54 -12.81
CA PHE A 23 -8.34 2.70 -13.52
C PHE A 23 -9.25 3.75 -12.86
N ASN A 24 -8.78 4.44 -11.82
CA ASN A 24 -9.51 5.46 -11.10
C ASN A 24 -8.66 6.73 -10.94
N GLY A 25 -8.64 7.56 -11.99
CA GLY A 25 -7.67 8.65 -12.19
C GLY A 25 -7.58 9.69 -11.07
N ASP A 26 -8.67 9.92 -10.33
CA ASP A 26 -8.72 10.84 -9.19
C ASP A 26 -8.98 10.11 -7.86
N GLY A 27 -8.88 8.78 -7.86
CA GLY A 27 -9.12 7.95 -6.70
C GLY A 27 -7.96 7.93 -5.71
N ILE A 28 -8.28 7.79 -4.42
CA ILE A 28 -7.30 7.56 -3.36
C ILE A 28 -7.49 6.14 -2.83
N SER A 29 -6.39 5.41 -2.62
CA SER A 29 -6.38 4.11 -1.95
C SER A 29 -5.79 4.26 -0.56
N ILE A 30 -6.51 3.75 0.44
CA ILE A 30 -6.06 3.74 1.82
C ILE A 30 -5.64 2.32 2.16
N ILE A 31 -4.35 2.12 2.40
CA ILE A 31 -3.75 0.83 2.74
C ILE A 31 -3.38 0.86 4.21
N ILE A 32 -3.95 -0.04 5.00
CA ILE A 32 -3.60 -0.19 6.42
C ILE A 32 -2.56 -1.30 6.56
N THR A 33 -1.39 -0.95 7.10
CA THR A 33 -0.30 -1.88 7.39
C THR A 33 -0.14 -2.05 8.91
N ALA A 34 0.16 -3.28 9.35
CA ALA A 34 0.32 -3.57 10.78
C ALA A 34 1.66 -3.08 11.38
N LEU A 35 2.65 -2.76 10.54
CA LEU A 35 4.00 -2.37 10.95
C LEU A 35 4.41 -1.07 10.26
N ASN A 36 4.95 -0.13 11.03
CA ASN A 36 5.44 1.15 10.51
C ASN A 36 6.48 0.97 9.40
N GLY A 37 7.44 0.06 9.60
CA GLY A 37 8.48 -0.22 8.61
C GLY A 37 7.93 -0.78 7.28
N LEU A 38 6.75 -1.38 7.29
CA LEU A 38 6.09 -1.82 6.06
C LEU A 38 5.48 -0.65 5.28
N GLY A 39 4.98 0.36 6.01
CA GLY A 39 4.56 1.63 5.42
C GLY A 39 5.72 2.35 4.73
N ASP A 40 6.88 2.44 5.39
CA ASP A 40 8.06 3.12 4.84
C ASP A 40 8.64 2.40 3.61
N GLN A 41 8.66 1.06 3.63
CA GLN A 41 9.02 0.24 2.46
C GLN A 41 8.10 0.53 1.28
N ASN A 42 6.78 0.52 1.51
CA ASN A 42 5.81 0.85 0.47
C ASN A 42 6.09 2.24 -0.12
N ILE A 43 6.21 3.30 0.70
CA ILE A 43 6.47 4.67 0.20
C ILE A 43 7.72 4.73 -0.67
N THR A 44 8.78 4.02 -0.28
CA THR A 44 10.03 3.97 -1.05
C THR A 44 9.80 3.38 -2.43
N GLU A 45 9.08 2.25 -2.53
CA GLU A 45 8.73 1.60 -3.80
C GLU A 45 7.80 2.48 -4.66
N TRP A 46 6.76 3.08 -4.07
CA TRP A 46 5.84 3.98 -4.77
C TRP A 46 6.56 5.19 -5.37
N LYS A 47 7.50 5.76 -4.62
CA LYS A 47 8.30 6.90 -5.07
C LYS A 47 9.19 6.53 -6.26
N GLN A 48 9.75 5.32 -6.29
CA GLN A 48 10.52 4.83 -7.44
C GLN A 48 9.66 4.67 -8.69
N LEU A 49 8.37 4.36 -8.52
CA LEU A 49 7.39 4.26 -9.61
C LEU A 49 6.78 5.61 -10.02
N GLY A 50 7.16 6.71 -9.36
CA GLY A 50 6.59 8.04 -9.62
C GLY A 50 5.16 8.23 -9.14
N ILE A 51 4.68 7.36 -8.25
CA ILE A 51 3.32 7.40 -7.72
C ILE A 51 3.32 8.19 -6.40
N PRO A 52 2.53 9.27 -6.29
CA PRO A 52 2.41 10.03 -5.04
C PRO A 52 1.81 9.17 -3.93
N ALA A 53 2.51 9.05 -2.80
CA ALA A 53 2.05 8.32 -1.63
C ALA A 53 2.56 8.98 -0.34
N VAL A 54 1.80 8.82 0.76
CA VAL A 54 2.16 9.30 2.10
C VAL A 54 1.92 8.20 3.13
N ASN A 55 2.86 8.02 4.06
CA ASN A 55 2.69 7.13 5.21
C ASN A 55 2.18 7.97 6.39
N VAL A 56 1.10 7.52 7.03
CA VAL A 56 0.55 8.15 8.24
C VAL A 56 0.65 7.13 9.36
N MET A 57 1.51 7.41 10.33
CA MET A 57 1.81 6.51 11.44
C MET A 57 1.85 7.30 12.75
N GLY A 58 1.48 6.64 13.85
CA GLY A 58 1.69 7.19 15.18
C GLY A 58 3.14 7.04 15.62
N GLU A 59 3.69 8.05 16.27
CA GLU A 59 4.97 7.90 16.98
C GLU A 59 4.76 6.96 18.17
N SER A 60 5.45 5.82 18.16
CA SER A 60 5.59 5.00 19.35
C SER A 60 6.71 5.61 20.19
N THR A 61 6.36 6.42 21.18
CA THR A 61 7.33 6.88 22.20
C THR A 61 7.73 5.67 23.05
N THR A 62 8.89 5.07 22.76
CA THR A 62 9.59 4.15 23.67
C THR A 62 10.59 4.91 24.50
#